data_AF-A0A254RB30-F1
#
_entry.id   AF-A0A254RB30-F1
#
_cell.length_a   1.000
_cell.length_b   1.000
_cell.length_c   1.000
_cell.angle_alpha   90.00
_cell.angle_beta   90.00
_cell.angle_gamma   90.00
#
_symmetry.space_group_name_H-M   'P 1'
#
loop_
_entity.id
_entity.type
_entity.pdbx_description
1 polymer ?
#
loop_
_entity_poly.entity_id
_entity_poly.type
_entity_poly.pdbx_seq_one_letter_code
_entity_poly.pdbx_strand_id
1 'polypeptide(L)'
;MSRINQTYTGDGSTGTANVIQVNQGGSQFQRNTVGNSLGFDPDPRGIYQTGSSNFVDIDQVAANNDIFIVTQTGVGNSLTASQTGLNNLVEATLQVGNSNSGSLIFNGNFNGRDGFSIGSDADSVGVATATLTQLGDFNVASLETIGNDNEFGFYQDGDSNTATGTQTGDLNQVAVSQIGTLNVAAFTQTGNGNNAGISQ
;
A
#
# COMPACT_ATOMS: atom_id res chain seq x y z
N MET A 1 0.04 -14.52 20.01
CA MET A 1 -1.14 -14.76 19.17
C MET A 1 -1.27 -13.53 18.28
N SER A 2 -1.06 -13.64 16.97
CA SER A 2 -1.35 -12.54 16.03
C SER A 2 -2.87 -12.40 15.91
N ARG A 3 -3.40 -11.17 15.88
CA ARG A 3 -4.83 -10.92 15.78
C ARG A 3 -5.08 -10.01 14.57
N ILE A 4 -5.66 -10.58 13.52
CA ILE A 4 -6.38 -9.80 12.50
C ILE A 4 -7.64 -9.27 13.21
N ASN A 5 -7.74 -7.95 13.38
CA ASN A 5 -8.84 -7.33 14.11
C ASN A 5 -9.75 -6.58 13.13
N GLN A 6 -10.85 -7.23 12.75
CA GLN A 6 -11.93 -6.55 12.05
C GLN A 6 -12.89 -5.93 13.06
N THR A 7 -13.06 -4.60 13.02
CA THR A 7 -13.97 -3.88 13.95
C THR A 7 -15.05 -3.15 13.17
N TYR A 8 -16.21 -3.78 13.01
CA TYR A 8 -17.38 -3.09 12.45
C TYR A 8 -17.96 -2.12 13.50
N THR A 9 -17.91 -0.82 13.22
CA THR A 9 -18.51 0.23 14.07
C THR A 9 -19.73 0.88 13.42
N GLY A 10 -20.35 0.23 12.42
CA GLY A 10 -21.50 0.79 11.70
C GLY A 10 -22.66 1.15 12.63
N ASP A 11 -23.35 2.25 12.29
CA ASP A 11 -24.46 2.89 13.01
C ASP A 11 -25.77 2.05 13.08
N GLY A 12 -25.69 0.74 12.82
CA GLY A 12 -26.85 -0.15 12.78
C GLY A 12 -27.72 0.01 11.52
N SER A 13 -27.35 0.84 10.55
CA SER A 13 -27.99 0.86 9.23
C SER A 13 -27.47 -0.29 8.36
N THR A 14 -28.31 -0.78 7.45
CA THR A 14 -28.02 -1.90 6.55
C THR A 14 -26.88 -1.54 5.57
N GLY A 15 -25.65 -1.90 5.92
CA GLY A 15 -24.46 -1.82 5.07
C GLY A 15 -23.82 -3.21 4.88
N THR A 16 -23.11 -3.42 3.78
CA THR A 16 -22.39 -4.69 3.57
C THR A 16 -21.29 -4.85 4.62
N ALA A 17 -21.04 -6.08 5.07
CA ALA A 17 -19.95 -6.36 5.99
C ALA A 17 -18.62 -5.85 5.42
N ASN A 18 -17.74 -5.38 6.30
CA ASN A 18 -16.33 -5.25 5.93
C ASN A 18 -15.80 -6.64 5.56
N VAL A 19 -14.89 -6.72 4.60
CA VAL A 19 -14.28 -7.99 4.16
C VAL A 19 -12.76 -7.84 4.18
N ILE A 20 -12.12 -8.80 4.85
CA ILE A 20 -10.67 -9.00 4.83
C ILE A 20 -10.43 -10.36 4.19
N GLN A 21 -9.80 -10.37 3.03
CA GLN A 21 -9.34 -11.58 2.37
C GLN A 21 -7.81 -11.57 2.35
N VAL A 22 -7.21 -12.63 2.89
CA VAL A 22 -5.76 -12.82 2.92
C VAL A 22 -5.46 -14.21 2.37
N ASN A 23 -4.83 -14.25 1.19
CA ASN A 23 -4.36 -15.47 0.56
C ASN A 23 -2.84 -15.51 0.63
N GLN A 24 -2.29 -16.59 1.20
CA GLN A 24 -0.84 -16.82 1.28
C GLN A 24 -0.50 -18.18 0.65
N GLY A 25 0.33 -18.18 -0.39
CA GLY A 25 0.79 -19.38 -1.07
C GLY A 25 2.31 -19.51 -1.07
N GLY A 26 2.85 -20.62 -0.53
CA GLY A 26 4.31 -20.82 -0.41
C GLY A 26 4.80 -22.19 -0.89
N SER A 27 5.82 -22.18 -1.77
CA SER A 27 6.72 -23.30 -2.04
C SER A 27 7.92 -23.19 -1.10
N GLN A 28 7.95 -24.03 -0.06
CA GLN A 28 9.08 -24.32 0.85
C GLN A 28 9.84 -23.11 1.48
N PHE A 29 9.53 -22.88 2.77
CA PHE A 29 10.25 -22.11 3.80
C PHE A 29 10.22 -20.55 3.77
N GLN A 30 9.86 -20.03 4.95
CA GLN A 30 9.92 -18.66 5.50
C GLN A 30 8.67 -17.77 5.37
N ARG A 31 8.46 -16.97 6.43
CA ARG A 31 7.19 -16.46 6.97
C ARG A 31 6.63 -15.33 6.11
N ASN A 32 5.64 -15.62 5.25
CA ASN A 32 4.76 -14.57 4.76
C ASN A 32 3.98 -14.02 5.96
N THR A 33 4.13 -12.73 6.24
CA THR A 33 3.55 -12.13 7.42
C THR A 33 2.59 -11.03 7.02
N VAL A 34 1.32 -11.22 7.38
CA VAL A 34 0.33 -10.16 7.48
C VAL A 34 0.17 -9.86 8.97
N GLY A 35 0.89 -8.82 9.42
CA GLY A 35 0.96 -8.41 10.84
C GLY A 35 1.78 -9.33 11.76
N ASN A 36 3.07 -8.97 11.98
CA ASN A 36 3.86 -9.08 13.25
C ASN A 36 5.40 -8.92 13.02
N SER A 37 6.10 -8.19 13.91
CA SER A 37 7.28 -8.73 14.62
C SER A 37 7.61 -7.95 15.92
N LEU A 38 7.60 -8.67 17.05
CA LEU A 38 8.21 -8.37 18.37
C LEU A 38 7.44 -7.48 19.37
N GLY A 39 7.00 -8.13 20.46
CA GLY A 39 6.84 -7.50 21.78
C GLY A 39 5.49 -6.83 22.06
N PHE A 40 5.05 -6.90 23.32
CA PHE A 40 3.87 -6.24 23.85
C PHE A 40 3.94 -4.73 23.62
N ASP A 41 3.17 -4.23 22.66
CA ASP A 41 2.92 -2.79 22.46
C ASP A 41 1.44 -2.62 22.05
N PRO A 42 0.73 -1.56 22.48
CA PRO A 42 -0.68 -1.33 22.17
C PRO A 42 -0.90 -0.80 20.73
N ASP A 43 0.04 -1.04 19.82
CA ASP A 43 0.07 -0.46 18.48
C ASP A 43 -0.69 -1.29 17.42
N PRO A 44 -1.25 -0.63 16.37
CA PRO A 44 -2.11 -1.24 15.35
C PRO A 44 -1.31 -2.06 14.35
N ARG A 45 -0.82 -3.22 14.79
CA ARG A 45 -0.09 -4.18 13.94
C ARG A 45 -1.09 -5.20 13.37
N GLY A 46 -1.69 -4.87 12.23
CA GLY A 46 -2.66 -5.73 11.52
C GLY A 46 -3.50 -4.99 10.48
N ILE A 47 -4.47 -5.69 9.88
CA ILE A 47 -5.49 -5.08 9.03
C ILE A 47 -6.61 -4.57 9.96
N TYR A 48 -6.87 -3.25 9.91
CA TYR A 48 -7.89 -2.56 10.68
C TYR A 48 -8.89 -1.90 9.73
N GLN A 49 -10.14 -2.35 9.76
CA GLN A 49 -11.24 -1.74 9.00
C GLN A 49 -12.28 -1.21 9.98
N THR A 50 -12.64 0.07 9.88
CA THR A 50 -13.73 0.71 10.62
C THR A 50 -14.69 1.43 9.69
N GLY A 51 -15.98 1.44 10.02
CA GLY A 51 -17.06 1.82 9.11
C GLY A 51 -17.67 0.62 8.36
N SER A 52 -18.25 0.84 7.18
CA SER A 52 -19.00 -0.17 6.40
C SER A 52 -18.41 -0.39 5.01
N SER A 53 -18.65 -1.57 4.41
CA SER A 53 -18.25 -1.90 3.03
C SER A 53 -16.75 -1.75 2.71
N ASN A 54 -15.86 -1.73 3.70
CA ASN A 54 -14.42 -1.71 3.46
C ASN A 54 -13.93 -3.08 2.99
N PHE A 55 -13.03 -3.09 2.00
CA PHE A 55 -12.51 -4.30 1.38
C PHE A 55 -10.98 -4.27 1.36
N VAL A 56 -10.35 -5.31 1.90
CA VAL A 56 -8.91 -5.55 1.76
C VAL A 56 -8.73 -6.94 1.16
N ASP A 57 -8.06 -7.03 0.01
CA ASP A 57 -7.60 -8.29 -0.59
C ASP A 57 -6.08 -8.26 -0.67
N ILE A 58 -5.45 -9.23 -0.02
CA ILE A 58 -4.01 -9.37 0.02
C ILE A 58 -3.65 -10.75 -0.51
N ASP A 59 -2.82 -10.78 -1.55
CA ASP A 59 -2.27 -12.00 -2.12
C ASP A 59 -0.74 -11.99 -2.03
N GLN A 60 -0.17 -12.94 -1.27
CA GLN A 60 1.27 -13.10 -1.13
C GLN A 60 1.71 -14.46 -1.66
N VAL A 61 2.48 -14.45 -2.74
CA VAL A 61 2.98 -15.65 -3.42
C VAL A 61 4.52 -15.67 -3.37
N ALA A 62 5.08 -16.82 -2.95
CA ALA A 62 6.50 -17.01 -2.58
C ALA A 62 6.85 -16.45 -1.18
N ALA A 63 8.12 -16.48 -0.75
CA ALA A 63 8.51 -16.37 0.68
C ALA A 63 8.97 -14.96 1.13
N ASN A 64 8.75 -14.64 2.41
CA ASN A 64 9.17 -13.40 3.10
C ASN A 64 8.57 -12.09 2.55
N ASN A 65 7.39 -12.18 1.92
CA ASN A 65 6.63 -10.97 1.63
C ASN A 65 5.98 -10.47 2.92
N ASP A 66 6.17 -9.19 3.22
CA ASP A 66 5.67 -8.55 4.43
C ASP A 66 4.69 -7.43 4.08
N ILE A 67 3.52 -7.47 4.71
CA ILE A 67 2.56 -6.35 4.75
C ILE A 67 2.29 -6.04 6.22
N PHE A 68 2.73 -4.86 6.67
CA PHE A 68 2.75 -4.54 8.11
C PHE A 68 1.45 -3.93 8.62
N ILE A 69 0.89 -2.92 7.95
CA ILE A 69 -0.32 -2.21 8.41
C ILE A 69 -1.24 -1.90 7.24
N VAL A 70 -2.51 -2.26 7.36
CA VAL A 70 -3.57 -1.75 6.47
C VAL A 70 -4.68 -1.18 7.32
N THR A 71 -4.90 0.13 7.26
CA THR A 71 -5.99 0.80 7.97
C THR A 71 -6.96 1.43 6.99
N GLN A 72 -8.23 1.01 7.02
CA GLN A 72 -9.33 1.60 6.26
C GLN A 72 -10.37 2.15 7.24
N THR A 73 -10.64 3.45 7.18
CA THR A 73 -11.63 4.11 8.05
C THR A 73 -12.63 4.86 7.18
N GLY A 74 -13.91 4.48 7.24
CA GLY A 74 -15.01 5.11 6.51
C GLY A 74 -15.84 4.10 5.73
N VAL A 75 -16.49 4.53 4.64
CA VAL A 75 -17.38 3.67 3.84
C VAL A 75 -16.77 3.33 2.49
N GLY A 76 -16.69 2.04 2.17
CA GLY A 76 -16.37 1.59 0.80
C GLY A 76 -14.91 1.74 0.38
N ASN A 77 -13.97 1.85 1.33
CA ASN A 77 -12.55 1.87 0.97
C ASN A 77 -12.10 0.49 0.50
N SER A 78 -11.31 0.43 -0.57
CA SER A 78 -10.81 -0.80 -1.17
C SER A 78 -9.29 -0.78 -1.27
N LEU A 79 -8.64 -1.86 -0.84
CA LEU A 79 -7.22 -2.11 -1.05
C LEU A 79 -7.04 -3.49 -1.68
N THR A 80 -6.30 -3.55 -2.77
CA THR A 80 -5.74 -4.79 -3.31
C THR A 80 -4.23 -4.71 -3.25
N ALA A 81 -3.58 -5.65 -2.56
CA ALA A 81 -2.12 -5.75 -2.54
C ALA A 81 -1.68 -7.15 -2.96
N SER A 82 -0.91 -7.26 -4.05
CA SER A 82 -0.33 -8.51 -4.53
C SER A 82 1.19 -8.42 -4.50
N GLN A 83 1.84 -9.37 -3.82
CA GLN A 83 3.31 -9.50 -3.77
C GLN A 83 3.70 -10.88 -4.28
N THR A 84 4.28 -10.94 -5.47
CA THR A 84 4.82 -12.16 -6.09
C THR A 84 6.34 -12.07 -6.12
N GLY A 85 7.01 -13.00 -5.45
CA GLY A 85 8.47 -13.06 -5.34
C GLY A 85 8.96 -13.07 -3.90
N LEU A 86 10.25 -12.83 -3.68
CA LEU A 86 10.88 -12.93 -2.35
C LEU A 86 11.11 -11.56 -1.73
N ASN A 87 10.86 -11.43 -0.43
CA ASN A 87 11.21 -10.24 0.33
C ASN A 87 10.60 -8.93 -0.20
N ASN A 88 9.38 -8.89 -0.73
CA ASN A 88 8.72 -7.59 -0.98
C ASN A 88 8.13 -7.04 0.32
N LEU A 89 8.13 -5.72 0.47
CA LEU A 89 7.64 -5.02 1.65
C LEU A 89 6.60 -3.96 1.26
N VAL A 90 5.46 -3.97 1.93
CA VAL A 90 4.53 -2.84 2.02
C VAL A 90 4.40 -2.52 3.50
N GLU A 91 4.92 -1.38 3.92
CA GLU A 91 5.01 -1.02 5.34
C GLU A 91 3.66 -0.54 5.88
N ALA A 92 2.99 0.38 5.19
CA ALA A 92 1.72 0.91 5.64
C ALA A 92 0.82 1.35 4.48
N THR A 93 -0.43 0.89 4.52
CA THR A 93 -1.51 1.44 3.72
C THR A 93 -2.56 2.06 4.62
N LEU A 94 -2.82 3.35 4.47
CA LEU A 94 -3.83 4.10 5.23
C LEU A 94 -4.82 4.74 4.27
N GLN A 95 -6.11 4.40 4.40
CA GLN A 95 -7.21 4.99 3.63
C GLN A 95 -8.25 5.52 4.63
N VAL A 96 -8.38 6.84 4.72
CA VAL A 96 -9.34 7.51 5.61
C VAL A 96 -10.29 8.36 4.78
N GLY A 97 -11.58 8.11 4.92
CA GLY A 97 -12.64 8.73 4.13
C GLY A 97 -13.50 7.68 3.43
N ASN A 98 -14.22 8.06 2.39
CA ASN A 98 -15.13 7.19 1.66
C ASN A 98 -14.60 6.87 0.26
N SER A 99 -14.83 5.63 -0.19
CA SER A 99 -14.55 5.18 -1.56
C SER A 99 -13.10 5.38 -2.04
N ASN A 100 -12.12 5.39 -1.13
CA ASN A 100 -10.71 5.40 -1.54
C ASN A 100 -10.31 4.02 -2.09
N SER A 101 -9.53 4.01 -3.17
CA SER A 101 -9.08 2.79 -3.83
C SER A 101 -7.55 2.77 -3.92
N GLY A 102 -6.96 1.67 -3.43
CA GLY A 102 -5.53 1.40 -3.47
C GLY A 102 -5.28 0.08 -4.18
N SER A 103 -4.35 0.05 -5.13
CA SER A 103 -3.89 -1.16 -5.81
C SER A 103 -2.36 -1.17 -5.85
N LEU A 104 -1.75 -2.14 -5.19
CA LEU A 104 -0.29 -2.30 -5.15
C LEU A 104 0.07 -3.70 -5.64
N ILE A 105 0.78 -3.80 -6.77
CA ILE A 105 1.19 -5.08 -7.36
C ILE A 105 2.70 -5.08 -7.51
N PHE A 106 3.38 -6.04 -6.86
CA PHE A 106 4.82 -6.22 -6.94
C PHE A 106 5.15 -7.59 -7.52
N ASN A 107 5.86 -7.60 -8.65
CA ASN A 107 6.33 -8.79 -9.34
C ASN A 107 7.86 -8.77 -9.38
N GLY A 108 8.50 -9.44 -8.43
CA GLY A 108 9.95 -9.50 -8.29
C GLY A 108 10.39 -9.61 -6.83
N ASN A 109 11.66 -9.34 -6.53
CA ASN A 109 12.20 -9.50 -5.19
C ASN A 109 12.60 -8.14 -4.57
N PHE A 110 12.58 -8.05 -3.23
CA PHE A 110 13.14 -6.91 -2.48
C PHE A 110 12.53 -5.53 -2.77
N ASN A 111 11.34 -5.46 -3.40
CA ASN A 111 10.69 -4.17 -3.63
C ASN A 111 10.20 -3.56 -2.30
N GLY A 112 10.44 -2.27 -2.09
CA GLY A 112 9.99 -1.49 -0.92
C GLY A 112 10.83 -1.69 0.36
N ARG A 113 12.09 -2.11 0.28
CA ARG A 113 12.91 -2.48 1.47
C ARG A 113 14.06 -1.54 1.79
N ASP A 114 14.61 -0.85 0.81
CA ASP A 114 15.88 -0.13 0.93
C ASP A 114 15.72 1.39 1.10
N GLY A 115 14.48 1.89 0.95
CA GLY A 115 14.18 3.31 1.13
C GLY A 115 14.65 4.18 -0.04
N PHE A 116 14.20 5.44 -0.09
CA PHE A 116 14.65 6.37 -1.13
C PHE A 116 16.10 6.76 -0.92
N SER A 117 16.84 6.89 -2.02
CA SER A 117 18.21 7.41 -1.98
C SER A 117 18.21 8.88 -1.53
N ILE A 118 19.07 9.23 -0.57
CA ILE A 118 19.15 10.59 -0.05
C ILE A 118 19.46 11.59 -1.18
N GLY A 119 18.63 12.62 -1.31
CA GLY A 119 18.75 13.65 -2.35
C GLY A 119 18.23 13.23 -3.72
N SER A 120 17.51 12.10 -3.80
CA SER A 120 16.78 11.71 -5.00
C SER A 120 15.52 12.58 -5.17
N ASP A 121 15.08 12.82 -6.41
CA ASP A 121 13.75 13.36 -6.72
C ASP A 121 12.63 12.72 -5.89
N ALA A 122 12.61 11.39 -5.71
CA ALA A 122 11.63 10.71 -4.86
C ALA A 122 11.75 11.11 -3.37
N ASP A 123 12.98 11.15 -2.83
CA ASP A 123 13.26 11.61 -1.46
C ASP A 123 12.81 13.06 -1.23
N SER A 124 12.99 13.91 -2.24
CA SER A 124 12.62 15.34 -2.17
C SER A 124 11.11 15.59 -2.04
N VAL A 125 10.27 14.61 -2.37
CA VAL A 125 8.80 14.69 -2.21
C VAL A 125 8.41 14.59 -0.73
N GLY A 126 9.24 13.97 0.11
CA GLY A 126 8.97 13.84 1.56
C GLY A 126 7.90 12.81 1.90
N VAL A 127 7.65 11.83 1.02
CA VAL A 127 6.74 10.71 1.27
C VAL A 127 7.52 9.53 1.81
N ALA A 128 6.93 8.76 2.74
CA ALA A 128 7.55 7.56 3.27
C ALA A 128 7.61 6.42 2.23
N THR A 129 8.71 5.69 2.20
CA THR A 129 8.88 4.52 1.33
C THR A 129 7.99 3.36 1.73
N ALA A 130 7.63 2.54 0.74
CA ALA A 130 6.74 1.39 0.89
C ALA A 130 5.37 1.73 1.49
N THR A 131 4.94 3.00 1.38
CA THR A 131 3.66 3.47 1.93
C THR A 131 2.66 3.90 0.86
N LEU A 132 1.38 3.73 1.19
CA LEU A 132 0.26 4.30 0.47
C LEU A 132 -0.70 4.98 1.46
N THR A 133 -0.77 6.31 1.44
CA THR A 133 -1.66 7.09 2.28
C THR A 133 -2.67 7.86 1.42
N GLN A 134 -3.96 7.69 1.70
CA GLN A 134 -5.06 8.38 1.06
C GLN A 134 -5.99 8.95 2.13
N LEU A 135 -6.07 10.28 2.21
CA LEU A 135 -6.92 11.02 3.14
C LEU A 135 -7.95 11.83 2.33
N GLY A 136 -9.24 11.69 2.64
CA GLY A 136 -10.34 12.32 1.90
C GLY A 136 -11.17 11.30 1.14
N ASP A 137 -12.01 11.76 0.22
CA ASP A 137 -12.96 10.89 -0.50
C ASP A 137 -12.53 10.65 -1.96
N PHE A 138 -12.82 9.45 -2.49
CA PHE A 138 -12.60 9.07 -3.89
C PHE A 138 -11.15 9.15 -4.40
N ASN A 139 -10.14 9.05 -3.53
CA ASN A 139 -8.76 8.99 -3.99
C ASN A 139 -8.45 7.63 -4.60
N VAL A 140 -7.63 7.62 -5.64
CA VAL A 140 -7.19 6.41 -6.35
C VAL A 140 -5.67 6.40 -6.43
N ALA A 141 -5.06 5.33 -5.95
CA ALA A 141 -3.64 5.08 -6.08
C ALA A 141 -3.40 3.68 -6.63
N SER A 142 -2.65 3.56 -7.73
CA SER A 142 -2.33 2.30 -8.37
C SER A 142 -0.86 2.26 -8.75
N LEU A 143 -0.15 1.25 -8.27
CA LEU A 143 1.22 0.95 -8.68
C LEU A 143 1.36 -0.50 -9.11
N GLU A 144 1.95 -0.70 -10.28
CA GLU A 144 2.47 -1.99 -10.72
C GLU A 144 3.99 -1.92 -10.84
N THR A 145 4.68 -2.81 -10.16
CA THR A 145 6.14 -2.89 -10.15
C THR A 145 6.58 -4.26 -10.68
N ILE A 146 7.46 -4.26 -11.68
CA ILE A 146 8.02 -5.46 -12.30
C ILE A 146 9.54 -5.35 -12.28
N GLY A 147 10.21 -6.18 -11.47
CA GLY A 147 11.66 -6.15 -11.26
C GLY A 147 12.02 -6.16 -9.78
N ASN A 148 13.30 -5.94 -9.46
CA ASN A 148 13.82 -6.05 -8.10
C ASN A 148 14.25 -4.70 -7.52
N ASP A 149 14.23 -4.62 -6.18
CA ASP A 149 14.78 -3.48 -5.43
C ASP A 149 14.16 -2.13 -5.83
N ASN A 150 12.90 -2.11 -6.28
CA ASN A 150 12.21 -0.87 -6.60
C ASN A 150 11.54 -0.29 -5.35
N GLU A 151 11.56 1.04 -5.24
CA GLU A 151 11.01 1.80 -4.14
C GLU A 151 9.86 2.68 -4.59
N PHE A 152 8.87 2.81 -3.72
CA PHE A 152 7.67 3.59 -3.99
C PHE A 152 7.17 4.31 -2.74
N GLY A 153 6.40 5.38 -2.92
CA GLY A 153 5.68 6.08 -1.86
C GLY A 153 4.55 6.92 -2.43
N PHE A 154 3.35 6.79 -1.86
CA PHE A 154 2.18 7.57 -2.27
C PHE A 154 1.54 8.29 -1.08
N TYR A 155 1.31 9.58 -1.24
CA TYR A 155 0.56 10.43 -0.32
C TYR A 155 -0.49 11.22 -1.10
N GLN A 156 -1.76 11.02 -0.81
CA GLN A 156 -2.87 11.76 -1.39
C GLN A 156 -3.72 12.35 -0.25
N ASP A 157 -3.90 13.67 -0.26
CA ASP A 157 -4.64 14.40 0.77
C ASP A 157 -5.63 15.37 0.10
N GLY A 158 -6.92 15.09 0.24
CA GLY A 158 -8.03 15.79 -0.39
C GLY A 158 -8.91 14.85 -1.21
N ASP A 159 -9.71 15.37 -2.14
CA ASP A 159 -10.77 14.59 -2.78
C ASP A 159 -10.49 14.31 -4.27
N SER A 160 -10.80 13.08 -4.71
CA SER A 160 -10.70 12.65 -6.11
C SER A 160 -9.30 12.78 -6.72
N ASN A 161 -8.24 12.63 -5.93
CA ASN A 161 -6.87 12.58 -6.46
C ASN A 161 -6.60 11.20 -7.07
N THR A 162 -5.93 11.17 -8.22
CA THR A 162 -5.54 9.93 -8.92
C THR A 162 -4.04 9.89 -9.12
N ALA A 163 -3.40 8.82 -8.65
CA ALA A 163 -2.00 8.50 -8.89
C ALA A 163 -1.91 7.11 -9.50
N THR A 164 -1.51 7.00 -10.76
CA THR A 164 -1.30 5.71 -11.43
C THR A 164 0.10 5.63 -11.98
N GLY A 165 0.76 4.49 -11.81
CA GLY A 165 2.05 4.31 -12.45
C GLY A 165 2.56 2.89 -12.50
N THR A 166 3.58 2.74 -13.33
CA THR A 166 4.28 1.47 -13.55
C THR A 166 5.79 1.66 -13.42
N GLN A 167 6.45 0.74 -12.73
CA GLN A 167 7.91 0.64 -12.63
C GLN A 167 8.35 -0.69 -13.24
N THR A 168 9.16 -0.68 -14.28
CA THR A 168 9.68 -1.88 -14.95
C THR A 168 11.20 -1.81 -15.04
N GLY A 169 11.89 -2.73 -14.35
CA GLY A 169 13.35 -2.79 -14.21
C GLY A 169 13.76 -2.83 -12.74
N ASP A 170 15.06 -2.67 -12.47
CA ASP A 170 15.61 -2.77 -11.11
C ASP A 170 15.99 -1.40 -10.54
N LEU A 171 15.93 -1.22 -9.22
CA LEU A 171 16.39 -0.01 -8.51
C LEU A 171 15.64 1.29 -8.90
N ASN A 172 14.41 1.21 -9.39
CA ASN A 172 13.62 2.40 -9.68
C ASN A 172 12.99 2.97 -8.41
N GLN A 173 12.91 4.30 -8.32
CA GLN A 173 12.34 5.02 -7.18
C GLN A 173 11.23 5.95 -7.68
N VAL A 174 10.08 5.90 -7.01
CA VAL A 174 8.99 6.84 -7.26
C VAL A 174 8.34 7.34 -5.98
N ALA A 175 8.17 8.64 -5.85
CA ALA A 175 7.33 9.24 -4.83
C ALA A 175 6.28 10.14 -5.46
N VAL A 176 5.03 10.03 -4.99
CA VAL A 176 3.92 10.87 -5.43
C VAL A 176 3.24 11.47 -4.21
N SER A 177 3.20 12.80 -4.14
CA SER A 177 2.41 13.58 -3.20
C SER A 177 1.39 14.42 -3.96
N GLN A 178 0.10 14.25 -3.67
CA GLN A 178 -0.99 15.04 -4.24
C GLN A 178 -1.82 15.67 -3.12
N ILE A 179 -1.86 17.00 -3.05
CA ILE A 179 -2.64 17.73 -2.04
C ILE A 179 -3.69 18.61 -2.75
N GLY A 180 -4.95 18.46 -2.37
CA GLY A 180 -6.08 19.20 -2.96
C GLY A 180 -7.07 18.30 -3.66
N THR A 181 -7.78 18.83 -4.66
CA THR A 181 -8.88 18.10 -5.33
C THR A 181 -8.59 17.88 -6.80
N LEU A 182 -8.93 16.70 -7.32
CA LEU A 182 -8.82 16.35 -8.75
C LEU A 182 -7.38 16.39 -9.32
N ASN A 183 -6.37 16.17 -8.48
CA ASN A 183 -5.01 16.05 -8.98
C ASN A 183 -4.83 14.72 -9.71
N VAL A 184 -4.13 14.72 -10.84
CA VAL A 184 -3.84 13.51 -11.63
C VAL A 184 -2.34 13.37 -11.83
N ALA A 185 -1.77 12.28 -11.35
CA ALA A 185 -0.38 11.89 -11.55
C ALA A 185 -0.36 10.57 -12.32
N ALA A 186 0.31 10.56 -13.46
CA ALA A 186 0.53 9.36 -14.25
C ALA A 186 2.03 9.25 -14.56
N PHE A 187 2.64 8.09 -14.27
CA PHE A 187 4.06 7.89 -14.56
C PHE A 187 4.36 6.48 -15.06
N THR A 188 5.46 6.37 -15.81
CA THR A 188 6.01 5.08 -16.27
C THR A 188 7.51 5.18 -16.22
N GLN A 189 8.15 4.30 -15.46
CA GLN A 189 9.60 4.14 -15.40
C GLN A 189 9.98 2.81 -16.05
N THR A 190 10.80 2.87 -17.10
CA THR A 190 11.31 1.68 -17.79
C THR A 190 12.84 1.73 -17.80
N GLY A 191 13.49 0.66 -17.37
CA GLY A 191 14.95 0.58 -17.20
C GLY A 191 15.34 0.55 -15.73
N ASN A 192 16.65 0.68 -15.46
CA ASN A 192 17.19 0.53 -14.11
C ASN A 192 17.64 1.87 -13.52
N GLY A 193 17.43 2.06 -12.21
CA GLY A 193 17.91 3.24 -11.50
C GLY A 193 17.17 4.53 -11.83
N ASN A 194 15.95 4.45 -12.37
CA ASN A 194 15.15 5.65 -12.62
C ASN A 194 14.65 6.23 -11.30
N ASN A 195 14.46 7.53 -11.27
CA ASN A 195 14.01 8.23 -10.09
C ASN A 195 13.00 9.30 -10.49
N ALA A 196 11.88 9.37 -9.78
CA ALA A 196 10.81 10.31 -10.05
C ALA A 196 10.18 10.81 -8.74
N GLY A 197 10.10 12.12 -8.61
CA GLY A 197 9.30 12.79 -7.59
C GLY A 197 8.18 13.60 -8.23
N ILE A 198 6.94 13.35 -7.82
CA ILE A 198 5.77 14.11 -8.27
C ILE A 198 5.15 14.75 -7.03
N SER A 199 5.07 16.08 -7.02
CA SER A 199 4.40 16.85 -5.97
C SER A 199 3.48 17.88 -6.62
N GLN A 200 2.19 17.85 -6.30
CA GLN A 200 1.19 18.77 -6.84
C GLN A 200 0.03 19.01 -5.87
#